data_AF-A0A897NM38-F1
#
_entry.id   AF-A0A897NM38-F1
#
_cell.length_a   1.000
_cell.length_b   1.000
_cell.length_c   1.000
_cell.angle_alpha   90.00
_cell.angle_beta   90.00
_cell.angle_gamma   90.00
#
_symmetry.space_group_name_H-M   'P 1'
#
loop_
_entity.id
_entity.type
_entity.pdbx_description
1 polymer ?
#
loop_
_entity_poly.entity_id
_entity_poly.type
_entity_poly.pdbx_seq_one_letter_code
_entity_poly.pdbx_strand_id
1 'polypeptide(L)'
;MSGRIFDRDTLLDLTVNVIPLAMLAFFLVAFLVYAPGPFAFDPVLSTIQLSIVFTTFFLLAVLTYYAGKAIAGAEKSHGVHAETATVQPDETDDSGTP
;
A
#
# COMPACT_ATOMS: atom_id res chain seq x y z
N MET A 1 -16.89 5.12 18.56
CA MET A 1 -15.65 4.33 18.59
C MET A 1 -14.89 4.63 17.31
N SER A 2 -13.99 5.60 17.36
CA SER A 2 -13.38 6.23 16.18
C SER A 2 -12.09 5.51 15.76
N GLY A 3 -11.94 5.25 14.46
CA GLY A 3 -10.66 5.26 13.71
C GLY A 3 -9.77 4.00 13.72
N ARG A 4 -9.65 3.26 14.82
CA ARG A 4 -8.43 2.45 15.03
C ARG A 4 -8.21 1.17 14.21
N ILE A 5 -9.20 0.65 13.49
CA ILE A 5 -9.02 -0.59 12.71
C ILE A 5 -8.44 -0.34 11.31
N PHE A 6 -8.65 0.86 10.74
CA PHE A 6 -8.04 1.26 9.46
C PHE A 6 -6.62 1.83 9.64
N ASP A 7 -6.19 2.06 10.87
CA ASP A 7 -4.92 2.72 11.16
C ASP A 7 -3.73 1.76 11.36
N ARG A 8 -3.94 0.44 11.33
CA ARG A 8 -2.86 -0.53 11.59
C ARG A 8 -2.72 -1.56 10.50
N ASP A 9 -3.78 -2.23 10.09
CA ASP A 9 -3.69 -3.29 9.08
C ASP A 9 -3.39 -2.71 7.69
N THR A 10 -4.04 -1.59 7.34
CA THR A 10 -3.77 -0.86 6.09
C THR A 10 -2.36 -0.23 6.08
N LEU A 11 -1.95 0.37 7.21
CA LEU A 11 -0.58 0.89 7.35
C LEU A 11 0.45 -0.25 7.31
N LEU A 12 0.13 -1.41 7.87
CA LEU A 12 0.97 -2.61 7.82
C LEU A 12 1.12 -3.09 6.38
N ASP A 13 0.02 -3.25 5.63
CA ASP A 13 0.06 -3.72 4.24
C ASP A 13 0.88 -2.78 3.33
N LEU A 14 0.71 -1.47 3.50
CA LEU A 14 1.51 -0.48 2.77
C LEU A 14 2.99 -0.51 3.21
N THR A 15 3.26 -0.63 4.51
CA THR A 15 4.63 -0.70 5.03
C THR A 15 5.36 -1.98 4.59
N VAL A 16 4.67 -3.13 4.59
CA VAL A 16 5.21 -4.43 4.13
C VAL A 16 5.64 -4.38 2.66
N ASN A 17 5.02 -3.53 1.84
CA ASN A 17 5.47 -3.28 0.46
C ASN A 17 6.56 -2.21 0.35
N VAL A 18 6.49 -1.15 1.17
CA VAL A 18 7.49 -0.06 1.17
C VAL A 18 8.87 -0.54 1.61
N ILE A 19 8.97 -1.48 2.57
CA ILE A 19 10.26 -2.02 3.03
C ILE A 19 11.04 -2.71 1.88
N PRO A 20 10.45 -3.68 1.14
CA PRO A 20 11.05 -4.24 -0.07
C PRO A 20 11.43 -3.19 -1.11
N LEU A 21 10.57 -2.19 -1.31
CA LEU A 21 10.84 -1.11 -2.27
C LEU A 21 12.08 -0.30 -1.87
N ALA A 22 12.21 0.05 -0.59
CA ALA A 22 13.33 0.83 -0.07
C ALA A 22 14.66 0.07 -0.17
N MET A 23 14.68 -1.22 0.18
CA MET A 23 15.89 -2.03 0.03
C MET A 23 16.29 -2.21 -1.45
N LEU A 24 15.31 -2.43 -2.34
CA LEU A 24 15.57 -2.52 -3.79
C LEU A 24 16.11 -1.21 -4.35
N ALA A 25 15.54 -0.06 -3.96
CA ALA A 25 16.04 1.25 -4.34
C ALA A 25 17.49 1.46 -3.91
N PHE A 26 17.81 1.10 -2.66
CA PHE A 26 19.17 1.19 -2.13
C PHE A 26 20.16 0.37 -2.96
N PHE A 27 19.86 -0.91 -3.21
CA PHE A 27 20.75 -1.76 -4.01
C PHE A 27 20.80 -1.36 -5.47
N LEU A 28 19.70 -0.90 -6.06
CA LEU A 28 19.68 -0.40 -7.43
C LEU A 28 20.61 0.80 -7.58
N VAL A 29 20.55 1.76 -6.67
CA VAL A 29 21.46 2.92 -6.65
C VAL A 29 22.91 2.48 -6.43
N ALA A 30 23.16 1.58 -5.47
CA ALA A 30 24.49 1.03 -5.26
C ALA A 30 25.04 0.39 -6.53
N PHE A 31 24.26 -0.47 -7.21
CA PHE A 31 24.68 -1.10 -8.46
C PHE A 31 24.91 -0.08 -9.58
N LEU A 32 24.08 0.96 -9.72
CA LEU A 32 24.31 2.00 -10.73
C LEU A 32 25.60 2.80 -10.48
N VAL A 33 25.95 3.03 -9.22
CA VAL A 33 27.18 3.76 -8.85
C VAL A 33 28.43 2.88 -9.01
N TYR A 34 28.35 1.59 -8.67
CA TYR A 34 29.50 0.68 -8.69
C TYR A 34 29.68 -0.10 -10.00
N ALA A 35 28.64 -0.26 -10.82
CA ALA A 35 28.71 -0.96 -12.11
C ALA A 35 29.71 -0.37 -13.13
N PRO A 36 29.95 0.96 -13.19
CA PRO A 36 30.99 1.54 -14.06
C PRO A 36 32.42 1.38 -13.51
N GLY A 37 32.59 0.88 -12.28
CA GLY A 37 33.87 0.79 -11.59
C GLY A 37 34.67 -0.48 -11.89
N PRO A 38 35.83 -0.67 -11.25
CA PRO A 38 36.71 -1.83 -11.45
C PRO A 38 36.10 -3.17 -11.00
N PHE A 39 34.93 -3.15 -10.36
CA PHE A 39 34.17 -4.32 -9.93
C PHE A 39 33.08 -4.71 -10.94
N ALA A 40 33.06 -4.09 -12.13
CA ALA A 40 32.18 -4.45 -13.22
C ALA A 40 32.44 -5.90 -13.65
N PHE A 41 31.46 -6.78 -13.44
CA PHE A 41 31.44 -8.11 -14.04
C PHE A 41 31.17 -7.99 -15.55
N ASP A 42 31.15 -9.13 -16.26
CA ASP A 42 30.69 -9.25 -17.64
C ASP A 42 29.49 -8.30 -17.91
N PRO A 43 29.58 -7.40 -18.92
CA PRO A 43 28.51 -6.46 -19.27
C PRO A 43 27.15 -7.13 -19.48
N VAL A 44 27.14 -8.34 -20.04
CA VAL A 44 25.91 -9.10 -20.27
C VAL A 44 25.27 -9.50 -18.93
N LEU A 45 26.05 -10.08 -18.03
CA LEU A 45 25.57 -10.49 -16.71
C LEU A 45 25.11 -9.30 -15.87
N SER A 46 25.87 -8.19 -15.89
CA SER A 46 25.53 -6.97 -15.17
C SER A 46 24.22 -6.36 -15.70
N THR A 47 24.01 -6.38 -17.01
CA THR A 47 22.76 -5.91 -17.64
C THR A 47 21.58 -6.78 -17.26
N ILE A 48 21.75 -8.11 -17.25
CA ILE A 48 20.70 -9.05 -16.84
C ILE A 48 20.35 -8.83 -15.37
N GLN A 49 21.33 -8.76 -14.48
CA GLN A 49 21.12 -8.48 -13.06
C GLN A 49 20.36 -7.16 -12.85
N LEU A 50 20.82 -6.08 -13.49
CA LEU A 50 20.22 -4.76 -13.34
C LEU A 50 18.79 -4.72 -13.89
N SER A 51 18.54 -5.38 -15.02
CA SER A 51 17.19 -5.44 -15.61
C SER A 51 16.21 -6.21 -14.72
N ILE A 52 16.63 -7.31 -14.09
CA ILE A 52 15.82 -8.05 -13.13
C ILE A 52 15.49 -7.18 -11.92
N VAL A 53 16.51 -6.60 -11.27
CA VAL A 53 16.33 -5.75 -10.08
C VAL A 53 15.45 -4.54 -10.38
N PHE A 54 15.73 -3.86 -11.49
CA PHE A 54 14.95 -2.70 -11.93
C PHE A 54 13.49 -3.06 -12.23
N THR A 55 13.26 -4.18 -12.93
CA THR A 55 11.90 -4.61 -13.27
C THR A 55 11.11 -4.96 -12.01
N THR A 56 11.72 -5.71 -11.07
CA THR A 56 11.08 -6.03 -9.80
C THR A 56 10.77 -4.77 -8.99
N PHE A 57 11.73 -3.85 -8.89
CA PHE A 57 11.53 -2.55 -8.23
C PHE A 57 10.36 -1.77 -8.85
N PHE A 58 10.34 -1.67 -10.18
CA PHE A 58 9.33 -0.91 -10.91
C PHE A 58 7.93 -1.52 -10.74
N LEU A 59 7.78 -2.82 -10.94
CA LEU A 59 6.49 -3.50 -10.77
C LEU A 59 5.98 -3.37 -9.34
N LEU A 60 6.84 -3.57 -8.34
CA LEU A 60 6.46 -3.45 -6.94
C LEU A 60 6.09 -2.01 -6.58
N ALA A 61 6.80 -1.01 -7.09
CA ALA A 61 6.45 0.40 -6.93
C ALA A 61 5.08 0.73 -7.52
N VAL A 62 4.79 0.22 -8.72
CA VAL A 62 3.49 0.38 -9.38
C VAL A 62 2.37 -0.26 -8.56
N LEU A 63 2.55 -1.50 -8.09
CA LEU A 63 1.57 -2.18 -7.23
C LEU A 63 1.33 -1.42 -5.93
N THR A 64 2.41 -0.98 -5.27
CA THR A 64 2.34 -0.22 -4.01
C THR A 64 1.58 1.08 -4.20
N TYR A 65 1.81 1.79 -5.30
CA TYR A 65 1.12 3.04 -5.63
C TYR A 65 -0.38 2.81 -5.86
N TYR A 66 -0.74 1.79 -6.65
CA TYR A 66 -2.15 1.49 -6.91
C TYR A 66 -2.88 1.00 -5.67
N ALA A 67 -2.23 0.20 -4.82
CA ALA A 67 -2.77 -0.19 -3.53
C ALA A 67 -3.08 1.05 -2.67
N GLY A 68 -2.11 1.95 -2.49
CA GLY A 68 -2.31 3.18 -1.73
C GLY A 68 -3.41 4.09 -2.30
N LYS A 69 -3.47 4.21 -3.63
CA LYS A 69 -4.51 4.98 -4.32
C LYS A 69 -5.91 4.38 -4.12
N ALA A 70 -6.04 3.06 -4.22
CA ALA A 70 -7.32 2.38 -4.03
C ALA A 70 -7.83 2.54 -2.59
N ILE A 71 -6.93 2.38 -1.62
CA ILE A 71 -7.19 2.58 -0.19
C ILE A 71 -7.69 4.00 0.09
N ALA A 72 -6.93 5.03 -0.33
CA ALA A 72 -7.32 6.43 -0.13
C ALA A 72 -8.61 6.83 -0.86
N GLY A 73 -8.97 6.13 -1.94
CA GLY A 73 -10.23 6.30 -2.65
C GLY A 73 -11.43 5.70 -1.89
N ALA A 74 -11.25 4.50 -1.32
CA ALA A 74 -12.28 3.84 -0.53
C ALA A 74 -12.64 4.65 0.73
N GLU A 75 -11.65 5.19 1.44
CA GLU A 75 -11.88 6.03 2.62
C GLU A 75 -12.79 7.23 2.32
N LYS A 76 -12.57 7.91 1.18
CA LYS A 76 -13.37 9.07 0.76
C LYS A 76 -14.82 8.69 0.45
N SER A 77 -15.06 7.48 -0.07
CA SER A 77 -16.39 6.99 -0.39
C SER A 77 -17.16 6.52 0.85
N HIS A 78 -16.49 5.90 1.81
CA HIS A 78 -17.12 5.37 3.03
C HIS A 78 -17.33 6.44 4.12
N GLY A 79 -16.55 7.53 4.13
CA GLY A 79 -16.80 8.69 5.00
C GLY A 79 -18.11 9.44 4.72
N VAL A 80 -18.70 9.27 3.53
CA VAL A 80 -19.97 9.93 3.13
C VAL A 80 -21.20 9.14 3.59
N HIS A 81 -21.08 7.84 3.88
CA HIS A 81 -22.22 6.98 4.26
C HIS A 81 -22.38 6.77 5.77
N ALA A 82 -21.40 7.14 6.59
CA ALA A 82 -21.50 6.99 8.05
C ALA A 82 -22.41 8.03 8.72
N GLU A 83 -22.73 9.15 8.06
CA GLU A 83 -23.58 10.20 8.63
C GLU A 83 -25.09 9.92 8.46
N THR A 84 -25.49 8.97 7.62
CA THR A 84 -26.92 8.70 7.34
C THR A 84 -27.51 7.50 8.09
N ALA A 85 -26.73 6.81 8.94
CA ALA A 85 -27.14 5.56 9.58
C ALA A 85 -27.46 5.66 11.09
N THR A 86 -27.72 6.84 11.64
CA THR A 86 -28.39 6.94 12.94
C THR A 86 -29.91 6.95 12.74
N VAL A 87 -30.47 5.81 12.34
CA VAL A 87 -31.90 5.52 12.57
C VAL A 87 -32.02 5.14 14.05
N GLN A 88 -32.72 5.98 14.80
CA GLN A 88 -33.13 5.71 16.18
C GLN A 88 -34.31 4.73 16.11
N PRO A 89 -34.22 3.51 16.68
CA PRO A 89 -35.40 2.68 16.84
C PRO A 89 -36.11 3.18 18.09
N ASP A 90 -37.27 3.80 17.94
CA ASP A 90 -38.17 3.99 19.09
C ASP A 90 -39.03 2.73 19.20
N GLU A 91 -38.54 1.77 19.99
CA GLU A 91 -39.34 0.69 20.55
C GLU A 91 -40.20 1.26 21.68
N THR A 92 -41.46 1.57 21.39
CA THR A 92 -42.51 1.49 22.41
C THR A 92 -43.61 0.56 21.90
N ASP A 93 -43.42 -0.72 22.19
CA ASP A 93 -44.49 -1.68 22.42
C ASP A 93 -45.31 -1.21 23.63
N ASP A 94 -46.57 -0.82 23.41
CA ASP A 94 -47.61 -1.09 24.41
C ASP A 94 -48.86 -1.58 23.66
N SER A 95 -48.96 -2.90 23.63
CA SER A 95 -50.09 -3.67 23.16
C SER A 95 -51.04 -3.97 24.33
N GLY A 96 -52.23 -3.37 24.30
CA GLY A 96 -53.43 -3.80 25.07
C GLY A 96 -54.00 -2.68 25.95
N THR A 97 -55.22 -2.16 25.77
CA THR A 97 -56.53 -2.81 25.55
C THR A 97 -57.57 -1.71 25.26
N PRO A 98 -58.80 -2.04 24.79
CA PRO A 98 -59.71 -1.13 24.07
C PRO A 98 -60.33 0.02 24.88
#